data_AF-A0A3M8DQI1-F1
#
_entry.id   AF-A0A3M8DQI1-F1
#
_cell.length_a   1.000
_cell.length_b   1.000
_cell.length_c   1.000
_cell.angle_alpha   90.00
_cell.angle_beta   90.00
_cell.angle_gamma   90.00
#
_symmetry.space_group_name_H-M   'P 1'
#
loop_
_entity.id
_entity.type
_entity.pdbx_description
1 polymer ?
#
loop_
_entity_poly.entity_id
_entity_poly.type
_entity_poly.pdbx_seq_one_letter_code
_entity_poly.pdbx_strand_id
1 'polypeptide(L)'
;MFYHGINREYAEKQFPILSPRRSISHKTEEQLSDRLHLIRQFGLEPLHLLEASEDYPEETCVQACLHFGDTVFAFAALQSPYWQLSMHELAVPILDLRNACAIFTTINDNFRLKTRLPGIPITIVEKFGE
;
A
#
# COMPACT_ATOMS: atom_id res chain seq x y z
N MET A 1 0.27 12.77 -4.29
CA MET A 1 0.82 11.80 -3.31
C MET A 1 0.17 10.46 -3.58
N PHE A 2 0.87 9.36 -3.34
CA PHE A 2 0.38 8.01 -3.58
C PHE A 2 0.39 7.19 -2.28
N TYR A 3 -0.62 6.35 -2.07
CA TYR A 3 -0.86 5.66 -0.79
C TYR A 3 -1.04 4.17 -1.01
N HIS A 4 -0.33 3.35 -0.23
CA HIS A 4 -0.45 1.89 -0.26
C HIS A 4 -0.80 1.36 1.13
N GLY A 5 -1.96 0.70 1.24
CA GLY A 5 -2.42 0.03 2.46
C GLY A 5 -1.92 -1.41 2.56
N ILE A 6 -1.44 -1.81 3.73
CA ILE A 6 -0.83 -3.11 3.98
C ILE A 6 -0.88 -3.48 5.46
N ASN A 7 -0.90 -4.77 5.78
CA ASN A 7 -0.69 -5.24 7.14
C ASN A 7 0.79 -5.06 7.54
N ARG A 8 1.05 -4.44 8.70
CA ARG A 8 2.41 -4.16 9.20
C ARG A 8 3.29 -5.38 9.21
N GLU A 9 2.79 -6.53 9.66
CA GLU A 9 3.59 -7.76 9.73
C GLU A 9 4.06 -8.21 8.34
N TYR A 10 3.21 -8.04 7.33
CA TYR A 10 3.55 -8.38 5.96
C TYR A 10 4.56 -7.38 5.37
N ALA A 11 4.38 -6.08 5.64
CA ALA A 11 5.37 -5.06 5.30
C ALA A 11 6.74 -5.35 5.96
N GLU A 12 6.75 -5.77 7.22
CA GLU A 12 7.97 -6.16 7.93
C GLU A 12 8.63 -7.42 7.36
N LYS A 13 7.85 -8.42 6.95
CA LYS A 13 8.38 -9.66 6.35
C LYS A 13 8.99 -9.42 4.97
N GLN A 14 8.44 -8.50 4.19
CA GLN A 14 8.89 -8.23 2.82
C GLN A 14 9.85 -7.07 2.67
N PHE A 15 10.09 -6.32 3.75
CA PHE A 15 10.99 -5.20 3.74
C PHE A 15 12.36 -5.53 3.10
N PRO A 16 12.94 -4.64 2.27
CA PRO A 16 12.41 -3.31 1.92
C PRO A 16 11.50 -3.29 0.69
N ILE A 17 11.49 -4.37 -0.10
CA ILE A 17 10.79 -4.42 -1.39
C ILE A 17 9.52 -5.26 -1.27
N LEU A 18 8.38 -4.60 -1.35
CA LEU A 18 7.10 -5.28 -1.55
C LEU A 18 7.06 -5.83 -2.97
N SER A 19 6.73 -7.11 -3.07
CA SER A 19 6.45 -7.72 -4.36
C SER A 19 5.31 -8.74 -4.23
N PRO A 20 4.35 -8.72 -5.16
CA PRO A 20 3.20 -9.63 -5.19
C PRO A 20 3.63 -11.09 -5.36
N ARG A 21 4.82 -11.34 -5.91
CA ARG A 21 5.41 -12.69 -6.03
C ARG A 21 5.69 -13.36 -4.68
N ARG A 22 5.66 -12.62 -3.57
CA ARG A 22 6.03 -13.11 -2.23
C ARG A 22 4.84 -13.28 -1.26
N SER A 23 3.61 -12.92 -1.63
CA SER A 23 2.39 -13.21 -0.85
C SER A 23 1.75 -14.54 -1.27
N ILE A 24 2.21 -15.63 -0.66
CA ILE A 24 1.50 -16.92 -0.71
C ILE A 24 0.91 -17.14 0.70
N SER A 25 -0.21 -16.51 1.01
CA SER A 25 -1.06 -16.98 2.12
C SER A 25 -2.48 -16.43 1.99
N HIS A 26 -3.43 -17.36 1.77
CA HIS A 26 -4.89 -17.25 1.94
C HIS A 26 -5.60 -16.04 1.30
N LYS A 27 -6.13 -16.22 0.07
CA LYS A 27 -7.02 -15.27 -0.61
C LYS A 27 -8.41 -15.86 -0.79
N THR A 28 -9.44 -15.02 -0.72
CA THR A 28 -10.85 -15.38 -1.01
C THR A 28 -11.06 -15.61 -2.51
N GLU A 29 -12.19 -16.23 -2.91
CA GLU A 29 -12.51 -16.49 -4.33
C GLU A 29 -12.55 -15.22 -5.19
N GLU A 30 -13.05 -14.11 -4.63
CA GLU A 30 -13.11 -12.81 -5.31
C GLU A 30 -11.71 -12.23 -5.56
N GLN A 31 -10.83 -12.28 -4.55
CA GLN A 31 -9.43 -11.89 -4.66
C GLN A 31 -8.64 -12.78 -5.63
N LEU A 32 -9.05 -14.04 -5.79
CA LEU A 32 -8.48 -14.97 -6.77
C LEU A 32 -8.88 -14.60 -8.21
N SER A 33 -10.14 -14.21 -8.42
CA SER A 33 -10.65 -13.79 -9.74
C SER A 33 -9.96 -12.51 -10.21
N ASP A 34 -9.86 -11.51 -9.33
CA ASP A 34 -9.19 -10.24 -9.63
C ASP A 34 -7.70 -10.44 -9.93
N ARG A 35 -7.02 -11.27 -9.11
CA ARG A 35 -5.65 -11.70 -9.36
C ARG A 35 -5.48 -12.37 -10.72
N LEU A 36 -6.37 -13.28 -11.10
CA LEU A 36 -6.30 -13.97 -12.40
C LEU A 36 -6.52 -13.00 -13.56
N HIS A 37 -7.40 -12.01 -13.39
CA HIS A 37 -7.63 -10.96 -14.38
C HIS A 37 -6.37 -10.09 -14.56
N LEU A 38 -5.77 -9.66 -13.45
CA LEU A 38 -4.56 -8.83 -13.44
C LEU A 38 -3.34 -9.56 -13.98
N ILE A 39 -3.15 -10.85 -13.65
CA ILE A 39 -2.08 -11.68 -14.23
C ILE A 39 -2.28 -11.84 -15.75
N ARG A 40 -3.53 -12.02 -16.21
CA ARG A 40 -3.82 -12.13 -17.66
C ARG A 40 -3.58 -10.81 -18.40
N GLN A 41 -3.86 -9.67 -17.76
CA GLN A 41 -3.75 -8.35 -18.38
C GLN A 41 -2.32 -7.78 -18.34
N PHE A 42 -1.58 -8.01 -17.24
CA PHE A 42 -0.28 -7.37 -16.98
C PHE A 42 0.88 -8.38 -16.83
N GLY A 43 0.62 -9.69 -16.87
CA GLY A 43 1.63 -10.74 -16.70
C GLY A 43 2.08 -10.95 -15.23
N LEU A 44 1.54 -10.17 -14.29
CA LEU A 44 1.80 -10.24 -12.85
C LEU A 44 0.63 -9.61 -12.07
N GLU A 45 0.43 -10.05 -10.83
CA GLU A 45 -0.42 -9.35 -9.88
C GLU A 45 0.30 -8.05 -9.47
N PRO A 46 -0.28 -6.83 -9.56
CA PRO A 46 0.39 -5.60 -9.16
C PRO A 46 0.15 -5.22 -7.68
N LEU A 47 0.92 -4.26 -7.18
CA LEU A 47 0.61 -3.55 -5.94
C LEU A 47 -0.22 -2.32 -6.28
N HIS A 48 -1.35 -2.16 -5.60
CA HIS A 48 -2.30 -1.09 -5.83
C HIS A 48 -1.99 0.10 -4.92
N LEU A 49 -2.06 1.31 -5.48
CA LEU A 49 -1.92 2.56 -4.75
C LEU A 49 -3.06 3.51 -5.11
N LEU A 50 -3.48 4.29 -4.12
CA LEU A 50 -4.41 5.40 -4.32
C LEU A 50 -3.64 6.69 -4.55
N GLU A 51 -4.06 7.50 -5.51
CA GLU A 51 -3.53 8.84 -5.75
C GLU A 51 -4.46 9.89 -5.14
N ALA A 52 -3.91 10.75 -4.29
CA ALA A 52 -4.64 11.91 -3.78
C ALA A 52 -4.78 12.98 -4.86
N SER A 53 -5.99 13.51 -4.97
CA SER A 53 -6.38 14.60 -5.86
C SER A 53 -7.37 15.52 -5.16
N GLU A 54 -7.81 16.61 -5.81
CA GLU A 54 -8.79 17.55 -5.24
C GLU A 54 -10.11 16.86 -4.86
N ASP A 55 -10.58 15.94 -5.71
CA ASP A 55 -11.82 15.18 -5.50
C ASP A 55 -11.64 13.91 -4.65
N TYR A 56 -10.40 13.56 -4.31
CA TYR A 56 -10.06 12.37 -3.52
C TYR A 56 -8.87 12.68 -2.59
N PRO A 57 -9.11 13.36 -1.45
CA PRO A 57 -8.04 13.91 -0.63
C PRO A 57 -7.28 12.83 0.17
N GLU A 58 -6.14 13.23 0.74
CA GLU A 58 -5.26 12.36 1.54
C GLU A 58 -6.01 11.57 2.61
N GLU A 59 -6.89 12.22 3.38
CA GLU A 59 -7.67 11.59 4.44
C GLU A 59 -8.53 10.44 3.89
N THR A 60 -9.16 10.65 2.73
CA THR A 60 -9.94 9.62 2.04
C THR A 60 -9.05 8.48 1.55
N CYS A 61 -7.90 8.78 0.94
CA CYS A 61 -6.92 7.76 0.54
C CYS A 61 -6.47 6.90 1.73
N VAL A 62 -6.09 7.53 2.86
CA VAL A 62 -5.61 6.84 4.05
C VAL A 62 -6.69 5.93 4.60
N GLN A 63 -7.92 6.43 4.77
CA GLN A 63 -9.04 5.61 5.29
C GLN A 63 -9.41 4.46 4.34
N ALA A 64 -9.41 4.69 3.03
CA ALA A 64 -9.62 3.63 2.04
C ALA A 64 -8.51 2.58 2.09
N CYS A 65 -7.24 2.99 2.18
CA CYS A 65 -6.10 2.08 2.32
C CYS A 65 -6.14 1.25 3.62
N LEU A 66 -6.64 1.82 4.73
CA LEU A 66 -6.81 1.10 6.01
C LEU A 66 -7.92 0.02 5.98
N HIS A 67 -8.68 -0.10 4.89
CA HIS A 67 -9.54 -1.28 4.69
C HIS A 67 -8.72 -2.54 4.38
N PHE A 68 -7.51 -2.39 3.83
CA PHE A 68 -6.67 -3.51 3.39
C PHE A 68 -5.56 -3.87 4.40
N GLY A 69 -5.43 -3.11 5.49
CA GLY A 69 -4.40 -3.31 6.49
C GLY A 69 -4.45 -2.29 7.63
N ASP A 70 -3.39 -2.29 8.43
CA ASP A 70 -3.25 -1.44 9.62
C ASP A 70 -2.20 -0.32 9.42
N THR A 71 -1.55 -0.32 8.27
CA THR A 71 -0.44 0.58 7.94
C THR A 71 -0.58 1.06 6.50
N VAL A 72 -0.36 2.36 6.29
CA VAL A 72 -0.37 3.01 4.98
C VAL A 72 0.98 3.68 4.77
N PHE A 73 1.63 3.37 3.66
CA PHE A 73 2.85 4.06 3.21
C PHE A 73 2.49 5.11 2.16
N ALA A 74 2.96 6.35 2.35
CA ALA A 74 2.76 7.44 1.43
C ALA A 74 4.03 7.74 0.62
N PHE A 75 3.88 8.02 -0.66
CA PHE A 75 4.97 8.25 -1.61
C PHE A 75 4.74 9.55 -2.37
N ALA A 76 5.80 10.36 -2.53
CA ALA A 76 5.75 11.58 -3.32
C ALA A 76 5.72 11.31 -4.83
N ALA A 77 6.33 10.21 -5.26
CA ALA A 77 6.40 9.79 -6.66
C ALA A 77 6.45 8.25 -6.76
N LEU A 78 5.98 7.72 -7.88
CA LEU A 78 6.09 6.31 -8.23
C LEU A 78 7.23 6.08 -9.21
N GLN A 79 7.92 4.95 -9.06
CA GLN A 79 8.91 4.50 -10.03
C GLN A 79 8.21 3.82 -11.21
N SER A 80 8.65 4.12 -12.42
CA SER A 80 8.18 3.40 -13.61
C SER A 80 8.74 1.97 -13.67
N PRO A 81 8.01 1.01 -14.26
CA PRO A 81 6.68 1.17 -14.87
C PRO A 81 5.57 1.21 -13.82
N TYR A 82 4.52 1.99 -14.10
CA TYR A 82 3.26 1.97 -13.38
C TYR A 82 2.11 2.02 -14.38
N TRP A 83 0.93 1.54 -13.98
CA TRP A 83 -0.27 1.50 -14.80
C TRP A 83 -1.41 2.24 -14.10
N GLN A 84 -2.12 3.10 -14.82
CA GLN A 84 -3.36 3.68 -14.33
C GLN A 84 -4.46 2.62 -14.43
N LEU A 85 -5.07 2.25 -13.30
CA LEU A 85 -6.18 1.29 -13.24
C LEU A 85 -7.53 1.99 -13.25
N SER A 86 -7.67 3.09 -12.51
CA SER A 86 -8.87 3.92 -12.45
C SER A 86 -8.49 5.39 -12.26
N MET A 87 -9.44 6.30 -12.05
CA MET A 87 -9.16 7.73 -11.85
C MET A 87 -8.21 8.00 -10.67
N HIS A 88 -8.31 7.21 -9.60
CA HIS A 88 -7.53 7.41 -8.37
C HIS A 88 -6.64 6.21 -8.03
N GLU A 89 -6.57 5.20 -8.90
CA GLU A 89 -5.87 3.96 -8.60
C GLU A 89 -4.80 3.66 -9.63
N LEU A 90 -3.61 3.35 -9.12
CA LEU A 90 -2.45 2.98 -9.91
C LEU A 90 -1.88 1.64 -9.44
N ALA A 91 -1.26 0.93 -10.37
CA ALA A 91 -0.58 -0.33 -10.14
C ALA A 91 0.92 -0.19 -10.38
N VAL A 92 1.73 -0.77 -9.49
CA VAL A 92 3.18 -0.92 -9.67
C VAL A 92 3.58 -2.38 -9.53
N PRO A 93 4.64 -2.86 -10.23
CA PRO A 93 5.10 -4.23 -10.10
C PRO A 93 5.78 -4.52 -8.77
N ILE A 94 6.44 -3.52 -8.20
CA ILE A 94 7.16 -3.57 -6.92
C ILE A 94 7.08 -2.19 -6.25
N LEU A 95 7.23 -2.16 -4.93
CA LEU A 95 7.27 -0.93 -4.16
C LEU A 95 8.41 -0.99 -3.15
N ASP A 96 9.31 -0.01 -3.17
CA ASP A 96 10.38 0.12 -2.19
C ASP A 96 9.90 1.00 -1.03
N LEU A 97 9.69 0.40 0.13
CA LEU A 97 9.18 1.08 1.33
C LEU A 97 10.12 2.16 1.85
N ARG A 98 11.40 2.13 1.46
CA ARG A 98 12.38 3.16 1.83
C ARG A 98 12.14 4.49 1.13
N ASN A 99 11.38 4.49 0.03
CA ASN A 99 11.00 5.70 -0.69
C ASN A 99 9.73 6.35 -0.13
N ALA A 100 9.16 5.80 0.95
CA ALA A 100 8.04 6.43 1.62
C ALA A 100 8.47 7.80 2.19
N CYS A 101 7.52 8.72 2.24
CA CYS A 101 7.70 10.07 2.79
C CYS A 101 6.85 10.31 4.04
N ALA A 102 5.83 9.47 4.27
CA ALA A 102 5.06 9.41 5.50
C ALA A 102 4.48 8.01 5.69
N ILE A 103 4.16 7.67 6.94
CA ILE A 103 3.50 6.43 7.32
C ILE A 103 2.31 6.78 8.21
N PHE A 104 1.16 6.18 7.93
CA PHE A 104 -0.03 6.27 8.77
C PHE A 104 -0.35 4.88 9.30
N THR A 105 -0.68 4.75 10.57
CA THR A 105 -0.98 3.42 11.15
C THR A 105 -1.96 3.49 12.30
N THR A 106 -2.75 2.44 12.48
CA THR A 106 -3.63 2.29 13.65
C THR A 106 -2.91 1.68 14.86
N ILE A 107 -1.65 1.26 14.68
CA ILE A 107 -0.87 0.59 15.72
C ILE A 107 0.01 1.60 16.46
N ASN A 108 -0.05 1.60 17.80
CA ASN A 108 0.78 2.47 18.62
C ASN A 108 2.25 2.02 18.71
N ASP A 109 2.50 0.70 18.65
CA ASP A 109 3.87 0.15 18.68
C ASP A 109 4.55 0.22 17.30
N ASN A 110 5.31 1.30 17.10
CA ASN A 110 5.98 1.60 15.84
C ASN A 110 7.50 1.49 15.91
N PHE A 111 8.06 0.88 16.96
CA PHE A 111 9.51 0.84 17.18
C PHE A 111 10.28 0.24 15.98
N ARG A 112 9.76 -0.86 15.42
CA ARG A 112 10.37 -1.55 14.28
C ARG A 112 10.36 -0.71 13.01
N LEU A 113 9.25 -0.04 12.71
CA LEU A 113 9.13 0.89 11.59
C LEU A 113 10.09 2.06 11.75
N LYS A 114 10.13 2.70 12.95
CA LYS A 114 11.07 3.78 13.25
C LYS A 114 12.54 3.37 13.08
N THR A 115 12.87 2.14 13.44
CA THR A 115 14.23 1.61 13.32
C THR A 115 14.63 1.36 11.86
N ARG A 116 13.71 0.84 11.05
CA ARG A 116 13.97 0.51 9.64
C ARG A 116 13.87 1.71 8.69
N LEU A 117 13.06 2.68 9.06
CA LEU A 117 12.76 3.88 8.28
C LEU A 117 13.01 5.13 9.12
N PRO A 118 14.27 5.36 9.53
CA PRO A 118 14.60 6.51 10.36
C PRO A 118 14.31 7.82 9.61
N GLY A 119 13.66 8.75 10.29
CA GLY A 119 13.34 10.08 9.74
C GLY A 119 12.04 10.16 8.94
N ILE A 120 11.36 9.04 8.69
CA ILE A 120 10.02 9.08 8.08
C ILE A 120 8.98 9.38 9.18
N PRO A 121 8.13 10.41 9.02
CA PRO A 121 7.06 10.70 9.99
C PRO A 121 6.06 9.54 10.05
N ILE A 122 5.70 9.15 11.27
CA ILE A 122 4.70 8.12 11.56
C ILE A 122 3.56 8.77 12.34
N THR A 123 2.38 8.78 11.74
CA THR A 123 1.15 9.32 12.34
C THR A 123 0.25 8.17 12.76
N ILE A 124 -0.16 8.17 14.02
CA ILE A 124 -1.19 7.25 14.51
C ILE A 124 -2.55 7.82 14.09
N VAL A 125 -3.37 7.01 13.44
CA VAL A 125 -4.69 7.39 12.94
C VAL A 125 -5.75 6.40 13.43
N GLU A 126 -6.96 6.89 13.61
CA GLU A 126 -8.12 6.03 13.87
C GLU A 126 -8.75 5.60 12.54
N LYS A 127 -9.17 4.34 12.46
CA LYS A 127 -9.93 3.84 11.32
C LYS A 127 -11.40 4.20 11.53
N PHE A 128 -11.99 4.91 10.57
CA PHE A 128 -13.41 5.24 10.62
C PHE A 128 -14.26 4.13 9.97
N GLY A 129 -15.30 3.68 10.67
CA GLY A 129 -16.25 2.67 10.20
C GLY A 129 -15.80 1.23 10.43
N GLU A 130 -16.36 0.60 11.47
CA GLU A 130 -16.60 -0.85 11.53
C GLU A 130 -18.09 -1.12 11.28
#